data_AF-A0A7Y0SNW1-F1
#
_entry.id   AF-A0A7Y0SNW1-F1
#
_cell.length_a   1.000
_cell.length_b   1.000
_cell.length_c   1.000
_cell.angle_alpha   90.00
_cell.angle_beta   90.00
_cell.angle_gamma   90.00
#
_symmetry.space_group_name_H-M   'P 1'
#
loop_
_entity.id
_entity.type
_entity.pdbx_description
1 polymer ?
#
loop_
_entity_poly.entity_id
_entity_poly.type
_entity_poly.pdbx_seq_one_letter_code
_entity_poly.pdbx_strand_id
1 'polypeptide(L)'
;PSKPEPISRTGVEIYPTSEWELFIYRLKADKWCIGEPLRSLSMPEGTRIAAVFRSKELLHPSGSTRLEEDDTLCVLAQEKDLDALSLLFSEAPEKASLARFFGDFFLDIEVKLADIAV
;
A
#
# COMPACT_ATOMS: atom_id res chain seq x y z
N PRO A 1 4.62 -8.48 16.92
CA PRO A 1 4.39 -7.01 16.92
C PRO A 1 2.89 -6.70 17.15
N SER A 2 2.55 -5.56 17.74
CA SER A 2 1.15 -5.15 17.89
C SER A 2 0.56 -4.79 16.52
N LYS A 3 -0.59 -5.38 16.17
CA LYS A 3 -1.32 -5.04 14.94
C LYS A 3 -1.74 -3.55 15.01
N PRO A 4 -1.49 -2.74 13.96
CA PRO A 4 -1.93 -1.36 13.90
C PRO A 4 -3.44 -1.34 13.74
N GLU A 5 -4.10 -0.61 14.63
CA GLU A 5 -5.51 -0.30 14.55
C GLU A 5 -5.70 1.11 13.98
N PRO A 6 -6.83 1.38 13.29
CA PRO A 6 -7.18 2.72 12.84
C PRO A 6 -7.44 3.64 14.03
N ILE A 7 -6.95 4.88 13.94
CA ILE A 7 -7.16 5.93 14.95
C ILE A 7 -8.61 6.43 14.92
N SER A 8 -9.26 6.37 13.76
CA SER A 8 -10.65 6.79 13.59
C SER A 8 -11.33 5.96 12.50
N ARG A 9 -12.63 5.75 12.69
CA ARG A 9 -13.54 5.08 11.75
C ARG A 9 -14.76 6.00 11.53
N THR A 10 -15.09 6.28 10.28
CA THR A 10 -16.26 7.09 9.92
C THR A 10 -17.04 6.41 8.80
N GLY A 11 -18.34 6.19 9.01
CA GLY A 11 -19.23 5.65 7.99
C GLY A 11 -19.38 6.61 6.81
N VAL A 12 -19.37 6.05 5.60
CA VAL A 12 -19.56 6.78 4.35
C VAL A 12 -20.99 6.50 3.88
N GLU A 13 -21.93 7.38 4.24
CA GLU A 13 -23.37 7.26 3.96
C GLU A 13 -23.71 7.58 2.49
N ILE A 14 -23.10 6.88 1.53
CA ILE A 14 -23.45 7.00 0.11
C ILE A 14 -24.80 6.31 -0.18
N TYR A 15 -25.10 5.23 0.55
CA TYR A 15 -26.33 4.45 0.41
C TYR A 15 -26.92 4.13 1.80
N PRO A 16 -28.24 3.88 1.91
CA PRO A 16 -28.91 3.60 3.19
C PRO A 16 -28.36 2.41 3.99
N THR A 17 -27.60 1.51 3.35
CA THR A 17 -26.97 0.33 3.95
C THR A 17 -25.47 0.27 3.63
N SER A 18 -24.83 1.41 3.40
CA SER A 18 -23.42 1.46 3.04
C SER A 18 -22.55 0.96 4.19
N GLU A 19 -21.88 -0.17 3.98
CA GLU A 19 -20.88 -0.73 4.90
C GLU A 19 -19.48 -0.12 4.68
N TRP A 20 -19.41 0.95 3.88
CA TRP A 20 -18.16 1.63 3.59
C TRP A 20 -17.77 2.54 4.74
N GLU A 21 -16.53 2.40 5.18
CA GLU A 21 -15.94 3.19 6.25
C GLU A 21 -14.62 3.80 5.79
N LEU A 22 -14.34 4.99 6.33
CA LEU A 22 -13.04 5.62 6.24
C LEU A 22 -12.22 5.26 7.48
N PHE A 23 -11.14 4.52 7.27
CA PHE A 23 -10.16 4.16 8.27
C PHE A 23 -8.99 5.14 8.23
N ILE A 24 -8.61 5.67 9.39
CA ILE A 24 -7.48 6.61 9.51
C ILE A 24 -6.30 5.92 10.19
N TYR A 25 -5.18 5.79 9.49
CA TYR A 25 -3.94 5.22 10.02
C TYR A 25 -2.87 6.29 10.15
N ARG A 26 -2.16 6.33 11.28
CA ARG A 26 -0.92 7.09 11.44
C ARG A 26 0.26 6.16 11.26
N LEU A 27 1.14 6.49 10.31
CA LEU A 27 2.38 5.77 10.12
C LEU A 27 3.40 6.20 11.19
N LYS A 28 4.09 5.22 11.75
CA LYS A 28 5.21 5.42 12.69
C LYS A 28 6.51 5.00 11.99
N ALA A 29 7.66 5.53 12.42
CA ALA A 29 8.96 5.19 11.83
C ALA A 29 9.29 3.69 11.83
N ASP A 30 8.69 2.89 12.71
CA ASP A 30 8.93 1.45 12.82
C ASP A 30 8.18 0.62 11.76
N LYS A 31 7.40 1.26 10.88
CA LYS A 31 6.64 0.58 9.83
C LYS A 31 7.52 0.33 8.60
N TRP A 32 7.37 -0.87 8.02
CA TRP A 32 8.14 -1.27 6.83
C TRP A 32 7.85 -0.39 5.60
N CYS A 33 6.66 0.21 5.54
CA CYS A 33 6.20 0.98 4.38
C CYS A 33 6.79 2.40 4.35
N ILE A 34 7.54 2.83 5.37
CA ILE A 34 8.22 4.12 5.37
C ILE A 34 9.31 4.12 4.29
N GLY A 35 9.30 5.15 3.42
CA GLY A 35 10.20 5.32 2.28
C GLY A 35 9.73 4.64 0.99
N GLU A 36 8.79 3.70 1.09
CA GLU A 36 8.23 2.99 -0.06
C GLU A 36 7.21 3.87 -0.81
N PRO A 37 7.14 3.78 -2.15
CA PRO A 37 6.08 4.42 -2.90
C PRO A 37 4.75 3.71 -2.62
N LEU A 38 3.65 4.46 -2.66
CA LEU A 38 2.30 3.97 -2.37
C LEU A 38 1.89 2.76 -3.23
N ARG A 39 2.40 2.66 -4.47
CA ARG A 39 2.19 1.50 -5.36
C ARG A 39 2.83 0.19 -4.86
N SER A 40 3.81 0.25 -3.96
CA SER A 40 4.42 -0.94 -3.36
C SER A 40 3.50 -1.59 -2.33
N LEU A 41 2.48 -0.88 -1.84
CA LEU A 41 1.48 -1.44 -0.96
C LEU A 41 0.46 -2.24 -1.79
N SER A 42 0.50 -3.56 -1.63
CA SER A 42 -0.53 -4.46 -2.17
C SER A 42 -1.82 -4.29 -1.37
N MET A 43 -2.58 -3.25 -1.71
CA MET A 43 -3.86 -2.95 -1.08
C MET A 43 -4.84 -4.12 -1.32
N PRO A 44 -5.58 -4.58 -0.30
CA PRO A 44 -6.62 -5.59 -0.47
C PRO A 44 -7.66 -5.17 -1.51
N GLU A 45 -8.22 -6.14 -2.21
CA GLU A 45 -9.25 -5.88 -3.22
C GLU A 45 -10.44 -5.14 -2.59
N GLY A 46 -10.98 -4.15 -3.30
CA GLY A 46 -12.08 -3.33 -2.79
C GLY A 46 -11.65 -2.22 -1.82
N THR A 47 -10.37 -2.12 -1.44
CA THR A 47 -9.87 -1.02 -0.61
C THR A 47 -9.22 0.09 -1.45
N ARG A 48 -9.22 1.32 -0.95
CA ARG A 48 -8.60 2.46 -1.64
C ARG A 48 -8.04 3.50 -0.67
N ILE A 49 -6.81 3.95 -0.90
CA ILE A 49 -6.27 5.13 -0.22
C ILE A 49 -6.92 6.38 -0.83
N ALA A 50 -7.76 7.06 -0.06
CA ALA A 50 -8.50 8.24 -0.48
C ALA A 50 -7.67 9.52 -0.32
N ALA A 51 -6.85 9.60 0.73
CA ALA A 51 -6.03 10.77 1.02
C ALA A 51 -4.78 10.39 1.83
N VAL A 52 -3.74 11.19 1.68
CA VAL A 52 -2.58 11.19 2.59
C VAL A 52 -2.45 12.60 3.14
N PHE A 53 -2.34 12.74 4.46
CA PHE A 53 -2.05 14.02 5.09
C PHE A 53 -0.64 14.00 5.68
N ARG A 54 0.15 15.01 5.34
CA ARG A 54 1.51 15.22 5.86
C ARG A 54 1.61 16.64 6.38
N SER A 55 2.06 16.82 7.63
CA SER A 55 2.23 18.15 8.21
C SER A 55 0.98 19.06 8.08
N LYS A 56 -0.22 18.46 8.12
CA LYS A 56 -1.54 19.10 7.93
C LYS A 56 -1.86 19.54 6.49
N GLU A 57 -1.06 19.17 5.52
CA GLU A 57 -1.34 19.37 4.10
C GLU A 57 -1.91 18.10 3.47
N LEU A 58 -2.87 18.27 2.55
CA LEU A 58 -3.46 17.17 1.79
C LEU A 58 -2.58 16.85 0.58
N LEU A 59 -2.07 15.62 0.53
CA LEU A 59 -1.37 15.06 -0.61
C LEU A 59 -2.32 14.17 -1.40
N HIS A 60 -2.35 14.38 -2.71
CA HIS A 60 -3.06 13.47 -3.61
C HIS A 60 -2.29 12.13 -3.67
N PRO A 61 -2.92 11.00 -3.28
CA PRO A 61 -2.25 9.70 -3.34
C PRO A 61 -1.99 9.34 -4.80
N SER A 62 -0.72 9.30 -5.16
CA SER A 62 -0.25 8.80 -6.45
C SER A 62 0.61 7.57 -6.21
N GLY A 63 0.74 6.70 -7.22
CA GLY A 63 1.60 5.53 -7.10
C GLY A 63 3.09 5.86 -6.89
N SER A 64 3.53 7.11 -7.06
CA SER A 64 4.89 7.57 -6.76
C SER A 64 5.02 8.32 -5.44
N THR A 65 3.91 8.63 -4.76
CA THR A 65 3.91 9.25 -3.43
C THR A 65 4.64 8.33 -2.47
N ARG A 66 5.77 8.79 -1.92
CA ARG A 66 6.54 8.04 -0.92
C ARG A 66 5.95 8.29 0.46
N LEU A 67 5.73 7.22 1.21
CA LEU A 67 5.22 7.32 2.58
C LEU A 67 6.35 7.73 3.53
N GLU A 68 6.04 8.62 4.45
CA GLU A 68 6.97 9.13 5.46
C GLU A 68 6.43 8.88 6.87
N GLU A 69 7.31 8.98 7.86
CA GLU A 69 6.90 8.99 9.26
C GLU A 69 5.89 10.13 9.48
N ASP A 70 4.93 9.89 10.36
CA ASP A 70 3.84 10.80 10.70
C ASP A 70 2.80 11.07 9.60
N ASP A 71 2.93 10.44 8.43
CA ASP A 71 1.87 10.45 7.42
C ASP A 71 0.58 9.86 8.00
N THR A 72 -0.53 10.53 7.71
CA THR A 72 -1.87 10.07 8.04
C THR A 72 -2.55 9.58 6.77
N LEU A 73 -2.77 8.27 6.69
CA LEU A 73 -3.46 7.63 5.57
C LEU A 73 -4.95 7.54 5.87
N CYS A 74 -5.78 7.97 4.91
CA CYS A 74 -7.21 7.74 4.93
C CYS A 74 -7.54 6.65 3.91
N VAL A 75 -8.02 5.50 4.39
CA VAL A 75 -8.33 4.32 3.57
C VAL A 75 -9.83 4.09 3.59
N LEU A 76 -10.45 4.05 2.42
CA LEU A 76 -11.82 3.62 2.23
C LEU A 76 -11.85 2.09 2.11
N ALA A 77 -12.61 1.42 2.96
CA ALA A 77 -12.77 -0.03 2.95
C ALA A 77 -14.06 -0.47 3.65
N GLN A 78 -14.34 -1.77 3.68
CA GLN A 78 -15.41 -2.35 4.51
C GLN A 78 -14.80 -2.96 5.79
N GLU A 79 -15.63 -3.20 6.80
CA GLU A 79 -15.17 -3.81 8.07
C GLU A 79 -14.47 -5.16 7.87
N LYS A 80 -14.93 -5.98 6.92
CA LYS A 80 -14.32 -7.27 6.58
C LYS A 80 -12.85 -7.18 6.13
N ASP A 81 -12.42 -6.02 5.65
CA ASP A 81 -11.07 -5.80 5.12
C ASP A 81 -10.09 -5.34 6.22
N LEU A 82 -10.59 -5.08 7.43
CA LEU A 82 -9.82 -4.52 8.54
C LEU A 82 -8.64 -5.42 8.94
N ASP A 83 -8.84 -6.74 8.96
CA ASP A 83 -7.78 -7.70 9.29
C ASP A 83 -6.65 -7.68 8.25
N ALA A 84 -6.99 -7.63 6.96
CA ALA A 84 -6.03 -7.57 5.86
C ALA A 84 -5.25 -6.25 5.86
N LEU A 85 -5.93 -5.13 6.11
CA LEU A 85 -5.29 -3.81 6.26
C LEU A 85 -4.35 -3.77 7.47
N SER A 86 -4.78 -4.32 8.61
CA SER A 86 -3.96 -4.39 9.82
C SER A 86 -2.69 -5.22 9.58
N LEU A 87 -2.80 -6.32 8.85
CA LEU A 87 -1.64 -7.14 8.48
C LEU A 87 -0.70 -6.39 7.54
N LEU A 88 -1.24 -5.74 6.49
CA LEU A 88 -0.47 -4.95 5.53
C LEU A 88 0.37 -3.85 6.20
N PHE A 89 -0.16 -3.17 7.21
CA PHE A 89 0.59 -2.14 7.95
C PHE A 89 1.41 -2.70 9.13
N SER A 90 1.33 -4.00 9.43
CA SER A 90 2.15 -4.67 10.46
C SER A 90 3.43 -5.25 9.88
N GLU A 91 3.28 -6.02 8.80
CA GLU A 91 4.30 -6.90 8.28
C GLU A 91 4.64 -6.48 6.85
N ALA A 92 5.92 -6.44 6.53
CA ALA A 92 6.32 -6.29 5.15
C ALA A 92 5.79 -7.50 4.38
N PRO A 93 5.12 -7.33 3.23
CA PRO A 93 4.78 -8.45 2.40
C PRO A 93 6.07 -9.22 2.11
N GLU A 94 6.05 -10.56 2.29
CA GLU A 94 7.09 -11.40 1.71
C GLU A 94 7.19 -10.97 0.26
N LYS A 95 8.38 -10.49 -0.14
CA LYS A 95 8.60 -10.03 -1.51
C LYS A 95 8.26 -11.21 -2.41
N ALA A 96 7.02 -11.24 -2.92
CA ALA A 96 6.70 -11.94 -4.13
C ALA A 96 7.65 -11.30 -5.11
N SER A 97 8.75 -12.00 -5.36
CA SER A 97 9.71 -11.62 -6.36
C SER A 97 8.86 -11.28 -7.57
N LEU A 98 8.94 -10.03 -8.01
CA LEU A 98 8.47 -9.64 -9.33
C LEU A 98 9.37 -10.38 -10.32
N ALA A 99 9.22 -11.71 -10.39
CA ALA A 99 9.40 -12.48 -11.58
C ALA A 99 8.39 -11.90 -12.58
N ARG A 100 8.83 -10.82 -13.22
CA ARG A 100 8.98 -10.85 -14.66
C ARG A 100 7.70 -11.25 -15.37
N PHE A 101 6.68 -10.42 -15.25
CA PHE A 101 5.55 -10.39 -16.19
C PHE A 101 5.23 -8.96 -16.62
N PHE A 102 6.27 -8.27 -17.09
CA PHE A 102 6.09 -7.46 -18.28
C PHE A 102 6.58 -8.33 -19.43
N GLY A 103 5.68 -8.67 -20.34
CA GLY A 103 6.03 -9.34 -21.58
C GLY A 103 7.19 -8.60 -22.25
N ASP A 104 8.06 -9.40 -22.86
CA ASP A 104 9.22 -9.03 -23.66
C ASP A 104 10.57 -8.93 -22.91
N PHE A 105 11.40 -9.96 -23.17
CA PHE A 105 12.83 -10.15 -22.90
C PHE A 105 13.25 -10.69 -21.51
N PHE A 106 13.43 -12.02 -21.49
CA PHE A 106 14.31 -12.70 -20.56
C PHE A 106 15.78 -12.49 -20.99
N LEU A 107 16.43 -11.42 -20.55
CA LEU A 107 17.88 -11.43 -20.40
C LEU A 107 18.19 -12.15 -19.08
N ASP A 108 18.72 -13.36 -19.19
CA ASP A 108 19.44 -14.03 -18.11
C ASP A 108 20.79 -13.32 -17.92
N ILE A 109 21.06 -12.89 -16.69
CA ILE A 109 22.26 -12.13 -16.31
C ILE A 109 23.50 -13.04 -16.15
N GLU A 110 23.40 -14.31 -16.54
CA GLU A 110 24.54 -15.26 -16.59
C GLU A 110 24.92 -15.71 -18.01
N VAL A 111 24.35 -15.13 -19.07
CA VAL A 111 24.85 -15.40 -20.43
C VAL A 111 26.15 -14.63 -20.65
N LYS A 112 27.26 -15.36 -20.75
CA LYS A 112 28.54 -14.81 -21.22
C LYS A 112 28.33 -14.18 -22.59
N LEU A 113 28.88 -12.98 -22.77
CA LEU A 113 28.79 -12.12 -23.96
C LEU A 113 29.22 -12.77 -25.29
N ALA A 114 29.63 -14.03 -25.29
CA ALA A 114 30.07 -14.78 -26.47
C ALA A 114 28.92 -15.42 -27.27
N ASP A 115 27.74 -15.58 -26.68
CA ASP A 115 26.62 -16.28 -27.32
C ASP A 115 25.58 -15.35 -27.97
N ILE A 116 25.88 -14.04 -28.10
CA ILE A 116 25.05 -13.07 -28.82
C ILE A 116 25.83 -12.50 -30.01
N ALA A 117 26.27 -13.39 -30.90
CA ALA A 117 26.69 -13.03 -32.24
C ALA A 117 26.06 -14.01 -33.24
N VAL A 118 25.46 -13.43 -34.28
CA VAL A 118 24.76 -14.06 -35.41
C VAL A 118 25.66 -15.05 -36.16
#